data_AF-A3WY13-F1
#
_entry.id   AF-A3WY13-F1
#
_cell.length_a   1.000
_cell.length_b   1.000
_cell.length_c   1.000
_cell.angle_alpha   90.00
_cell.angle_beta   90.00
_cell.angle_gamma   90.00
#
_symmetry.space_group_name_H-M   'P 1'
#
loop_
_entity.id
_entity.type
_entity.pdbx_description
1 polymer ?
#
loop_
_entity_poly.entity_id
_entity_poly.type
_entity_poly.pdbx_seq_one_letter_code
_entity_poly.pdbx_strand_id
1 'polypeptide(L)'
;SAADLAAIAAAGNLGKATSAAAATVMANGYPASALLSVELGTFTANAALAPSARFVTPATGTPNAARVTLHTETPLYFARMFTGGSSHFDITSRATAASTALASFAIGSRLLALNGGLLNAILGRMFGTTLSLSAMDYQALIDAHIDAFDFLNALATRLDLTGVTYDSVLSGEVKVADIVAAMLSAQQAANGLNAATAALSKVSLALAGLTNTIVPGKLLDAGPYTAMTVGSKPKTGVSVSVFDLLSATGAIANGTSQIAATVALGLPGIAAVSVTAAIGEHPQGKSWMTVGTEGASVHTAQTRVLLSIKLVGSGAAPAVNLPLYVEVASGTATLDAVSCGRPDVATSSVTLGVTPGIVDAWIGDVSAAEMTNFTSKPDPDAAMLVNLGAVTVTGRAHAGMATPRPPRCRSATQTSPG
;
A
#
# COMPACT_ATOMS: atom_id res chain seq x y z
N SER A 1 3.53 15.34 31.32
CA SER A 1 3.36 16.59 32.09
C SER A 1 2.22 17.41 31.50
N ALA A 2 1.71 18.44 32.20
CA ALA A 2 0.69 19.34 31.65
C ALA A 2 1.17 20.06 30.36
N ALA A 3 2.48 20.32 30.27
CA ALA A 3 3.10 20.84 29.05
C ALA A 3 3.05 19.85 27.89
N ASP A 4 3.31 18.57 28.13
CA ASP A 4 3.21 17.55 27.07
C ASP A 4 1.78 17.42 26.57
N LEU A 5 0.79 17.39 27.46
CA LEU A 5 -0.62 17.32 27.08
C LEU A 5 -1.06 18.56 26.29
N ALA A 6 -0.65 19.75 26.73
CA ALA A 6 -0.96 20.99 26.03
C ALA A 6 -0.26 21.07 24.67
N ALA A 7 0.98 20.60 24.55
CA ALA A 7 1.67 20.51 23.27
C ALA A 7 1.00 19.52 22.32
N ILE A 8 0.60 18.33 22.81
CA ILE A 8 -0.13 17.33 22.02
C ILE A 8 -1.47 17.90 21.54
N ALA A 9 -2.22 18.60 22.39
CA ALA A 9 -3.47 19.23 22.01
C ALA A 9 -3.27 20.34 20.97
N ALA A 10 -2.24 21.16 21.14
CA ALA A 10 -1.87 22.22 20.20
C ALA A 10 -1.48 21.66 18.82
N ALA A 11 -0.60 20.66 18.81
CA ALA A 11 -0.17 19.98 17.59
C ALA A 11 -1.30 19.18 16.94
N GLY A 12 -2.26 18.71 17.74
CA GLY A 12 -3.45 18.03 17.28
C GLY A 12 -4.44 18.92 16.52
N ASN A 13 -4.39 20.24 16.75
CA ASN A 13 -5.23 21.23 16.08
C ASN A 13 -4.44 22.51 15.79
N LEU A 14 -3.55 22.46 14.79
CA LEU A 14 -2.62 23.55 14.49
C LEU A 14 -3.32 24.86 14.12
N GLY A 15 -4.51 24.80 13.51
CA GLY A 15 -5.33 25.98 13.21
C GLY A 15 -5.97 26.63 14.44
N LYS A 16 -6.06 25.92 15.58
CA LYS A 16 -6.57 26.43 16.86
C LYS A 16 -5.60 26.18 18.02
N ALA A 17 -4.31 26.08 17.73
CA ALA A 17 -3.30 25.55 18.64
C ALA A 17 -3.29 26.23 20.02
N THR A 18 -3.35 27.56 20.05
CA THR A 18 -3.36 28.35 21.29
C THR A 18 -4.57 28.04 22.16
N SER A 19 -5.76 27.97 21.56
CA SER A 19 -7.00 27.67 22.30
C SER A 19 -7.04 26.23 22.80
N ALA A 20 -6.51 25.28 22.03
CA ALA A 20 -6.41 23.88 22.42
C ALA A 20 -5.43 23.70 23.59
N ALA A 21 -4.24 24.31 23.52
CA ALA A 21 -3.27 24.32 24.61
C ALA A 21 -3.88 24.92 25.89
N ALA A 22 -4.50 26.10 25.79
CA ALA A 22 -5.09 26.78 26.95
C ALA A 22 -6.18 25.94 27.62
N ALA A 23 -7.08 25.33 26.84
CA ALA A 23 -8.10 24.44 27.36
C ALA A 23 -7.51 23.23 28.09
N THR A 24 -6.44 22.62 27.55
CA THR A 24 -5.75 21.51 28.20
C THR A 24 -5.03 21.93 29.48
N VAL A 25 -4.39 23.11 29.51
CA VAL A 25 -3.75 23.65 30.72
C VAL A 25 -4.76 23.85 31.84
N MET A 26 -5.92 24.45 31.53
CA MET A 26 -7.01 24.65 32.50
C MET A 26 -7.62 23.33 32.98
N ALA A 27 -7.80 22.35 32.07
CA ALA A 27 -8.29 21.02 32.43
C ALA A 27 -7.32 20.26 33.37
N ASN A 28 -6.03 20.61 33.37
CA ASN A 28 -5.03 20.06 34.28
C ASN A 28 -4.88 20.85 35.60
N GLY A 29 -5.82 21.76 35.90
CA GLY A 29 -5.87 22.50 37.16
C GLY A 29 -4.95 23.72 37.25
N TYR A 30 -4.37 24.16 36.13
CA TYR A 30 -3.54 25.37 36.06
C TYR A 30 -4.33 26.56 35.51
N PRO A 31 -4.06 27.80 35.95
CA PRO A 31 -4.69 28.98 35.36
C PRO A 31 -4.27 29.16 33.90
N ALA A 32 -5.11 29.79 33.08
CA ALA A 32 -4.76 30.08 31.68
C ALA A 32 -3.48 30.92 31.54
N SER A 33 -3.16 31.77 32.53
CA SER A 33 -1.92 32.56 32.60
C SER A 33 -0.66 31.71 32.75
N ALA A 34 -0.78 30.43 33.15
CA ALA A 34 0.35 29.51 33.19
C ALA A 34 0.88 29.18 31.78
N LEU A 35 0.07 29.36 30.74
CA LEU A 35 0.48 29.18 29.35
C LEU A 35 1.23 30.44 28.85
N LEU A 36 2.55 30.38 28.80
CA LEU A 36 3.38 31.52 28.37
C LEU A 36 3.38 31.71 26.85
N SER A 37 3.56 30.62 26.09
CA SER A 37 3.63 30.69 24.64
C SER A 37 3.21 29.39 23.96
N VAL A 38 2.68 29.55 22.75
CA VAL A 38 2.43 28.46 21.78
C VAL A 38 3.05 28.88 20.45
N GLU A 39 4.12 28.20 20.07
CA GLU A 39 4.88 28.48 18.86
C GLU A 39 4.63 27.37 17.84
N LEU A 40 4.16 27.74 16.65
CA LEU A 40 4.03 26.79 15.54
C LEU A 40 5.38 26.65 14.81
N GLY A 41 5.67 25.44 14.34
CA GLY A 41 6.92 25.14 13.67
C GLY A 41 6.87 23.89 12.82
N THR A 42 8.02 23.58 12.22
CA THR A 42 8.26 22.33 11.49
C THR A 42 9.14 21.42 12.33
N PHE A 43 8.66 20.21 12.61
CA PHE A 43 9.41 19.15 13.26
C PHE A 43 9.85 18.07 12.26
N THR A 44 11.14 17.71 12.31
CA THR A 44 11.76 16.68 11.46
C THR A 44 12.25 15.52 12.34
N ALA A 45 11.62 14.36 12.19
CA ALA A 45 11.95 13.15 12.94
C ALA A 45 13.19 12.44 12.34
N ASN A 46 14.37 13.05 12.48
CA ASN A 46 15.64 12.49 12.02
C ASN A 46 16.61 12.29 13.18
N ALA A 47 17.00 11.04 13.42
CA ALA A 47 17.91 10.66 14.50
C ALA A 47 19.31 11.27 14.34
N ALA A 48 19.75 11.54 13.11
CA ALA A 48 21.04 12.17 12.81
C ALA A 48 21.06 13.68 13.17
N LEU A 49 19.90 14.30 13.38
CA LEU A 49 19.82 15.70 13.84
C LEU A 49 19.87 15.77 15.37
N ALA A 50 20.60 16.77 15.89
CA ALA A 50 20.57 17.12 17.30
C ALA A 50 19.14 17.49 17.76
N PRO A 51 18.72 17.18 19.00
CA PRO A 51 17.35 17.42 19.45
C PRO A 51 16.83 18.86 19.25
N SER A 52 17.69 19.86 19.44
CA SER A 52 17.37 21.28 19.23
C SER A 52 17.17 21.66 17.76
N ALA A 53 17.79 20.93 16.82
CA ALA A 53 17.66 21.16 15.38
C ALA A 53 16.43 20.47 14.78
N ARG A 54 15.74 19.61 15.55
CA ARG A 54 14.57 18.88 15.05
C ARG A 54 13.31 19.73 14.97
N PHE A 55 13.22 20.85 15.67
CA PHE A 55 12.08 21.78 15.60
C PHE A 55 12.56 23.17 15.17
N VAL A 56 12.02 23.66 14.05
CA VAL A 56 12.34 24.99 13.51
C VAL A 56 11.08 25.86 13.57
N THR A 57 11.23 27.08 14.08
CA THR A 57 10.18 28.11 14.09
C THR A 57 10.77 29.44 13.59
N PRO A 58 10.07 30.22 12.74
CA PRO A 58 8.75 29.93 12.15
C PRO A 58 8.79 28.70 11.23
N ALA A 59 7.62 28.08 11.01
CA ALA A 59 7.51 26.88 10.20
C ALA A 59 7.99 27.11 8.76
N THR A 60 8.68 26.13 8.18
CA THR A 60 8.97 26.08 6.76
C THR A 60 7.76 25.49 6.03
N GLY A 61 6.89 26.34 5.48
CA GLY A 61 5.63 25.90 4.87
C GLY A 61 4.50 25.72 5.88
N THR A 62 3.61 24.76 5.66
CA THR A 62 2.53 24.45 6.60
C THR A 62 3.12 23.88 7.89
N PRO A 63 2.82 24.46 9.07
CA PRO A 63 3.32 23.91 10.34
C PRO A 63 2.84 22.47 10.51
N ASN A 64 3.68 21.63 11.10
CA ASN A 64 3.32 20.27 11.50
C ASN A 64 3.55 20.04 13.01
N ALA A 65 3.98 21.06 13.75
CA ALA A 65 4.31 20.95 15.15
C ALA A 65 3.98 22.21 15.93
N ALA A 66 3.77 22.04 17.23
CA ALA A 66 3.55 23.10 18.19
C ALA A 66 4.49 22.91 19.39
N ARG A 67 5.10 24.00 19.83
CA ARG A 67 5.92 24.08 21.04
C ARG A 67 5.21 24.95 22.07
N VAL A 68 4.98 24.38 23.23
CA VAL A 68 4.27 25.01 24.34
C VAL A 68 5.25 25.28 25.47
N THR A 69 5.25 26.51 25.98
CA THR A 69 5.98 26.88 27.19
C THR A 69 4.98 27.17 28.30
N LEU A 70 5.15 26.51 29.44
CA LEU A 70 4.33 26.66 30.63
C LEU A 70 5.17 27.17 31.80
N HIS A 71 4.55 28.04 32.59
CA HIS A 71 5.08 28.56 33.82
C HIS A 71 4.15 28.18 34.96
N THR A 72 4.65 27.42 35.92
CA THR A 72 3.87 26.93 37.06
C THR A 72 4.60 27.23 38.35
N GLU A 73 3.86 27.69 39.36
CA GLU A 73 4.38 27.94 40.69
C GLU A 73 4.12 26.73 41.58
N THR A 74 5.16 26.28 42.30
CA THR A 74 5.02 25.22 43.32
C THR A 74 5.33 25.79 44.70
N PRO A 75 4.45 25.59 45.70
CA PRO A 75 4.70 26.09 47.05
C PRO A 75 5.90 25.39 47.69
N LEU A 76 6.78 26.19 48.28
CA LEU A 76 7.90 25.72 49.08
C LEU A 76 7.48 25.72 50.55
N TYR A 77 7.29 24.54 51.13
CA TYR A 77 6.97 24.42 52.56
C TYR A 77 8.22 24.38 53.43
N PHE A 78 9.21 23.59 53.04
CA PHE A 78 10.45 23.38 53.82
C PHE A 78 11.66 24.14 53.25
N ALA A 79 11.61 24.55 51.98
CA ALA A 79 12.74 25.20 51.30
C ALA A 79 12.72 26.75 51.38
N ARG A 80 11.76 27.35 52.09
CA ARG A 80 11.66 28.83 52.24
C ARG A 80 12.91 29.42 52.88
N MET A 81 13.53 28.68 53.81
CA MET A 81 14.76 29.11 54.49
C MET A 81 15.99 29.16 53.57
N PHE A 82 15.98 28.43 52.45
CA PHE A 82 17.10 28.35 51.51
C PHE A 82 16.90 29.22 50.26
N THR A 83 15.69 29.78 50.06
CA THR A 83 15.29 30.55 48.87
C THR A 83 15.05 32.04 49.17
N GLY A 84 15.68 32.55 50.23
CA GLY A 84 15.61 33.96 50.61
C GLY A 84 14.22 34.43 51.07
N GLY A 85 13.38 33.52 51.58
CA GLY A 85 12.03 33.84 52.05
C GLY A 85 10.91 33.67 51.00
N SER A 86 11.25 33.23 49.78
CA SER A 86 10.27 32.95 48.73
C SER A 86 9.30 31.82 49.15
N SER A 87 7.99 32.03 49.05
CA SER A 87 6.97 31.01 49.34
C SER A 87 6.77 30.00 48.22
N HIS A 88 7.27 30.29 47.03
CA HIS A 88 7.00 29.53 45.82
C HIS A 88 8.29 29.38 45.00
N PHE A 89 8.31 28.36 44.15
CA PHE A 89 9.35 28.13 43.17
C PHE A 89 8.74 28.10 41.78
N ASP A 90 9.31 28.89 40.88
CA ASP A 90 8.89 29.00 39.49
C ASP A 90 9.46 27.84 38.67
N ILE A 91 8.59 27.08 38.02
CA ILE A 91 8.96 26.00 37.13
C ILE A 91 8.52 26.38 35.72
N THR A 92 9.52 26.58 34.85
CA THR A 92 9.28 26.70 33.41
C THR A 92 9.46 25.34 32.75
N SER A 93 8.43 24.86 32.07
CA SER A 93 8.47 23.64 31.29
C SER A 93 8.20 23.94 29.83
N ARG A 94 8.91 23.24 28.93
CA ARG A 94 8.74 23.39 27.50
C ARG A 94 8.55 22.02 26.88
N ALA A 95 7.48 21.87 26.12
CA ALA A 95 7.15 20.64 25.41
C ALA A 95 6.94 20.94 23.93
N THR A 96 7.41 20.04 23.06
CA THR A 96 7.18 20.11 21.61
C THR A 96 6.47 18.86 21.19
N ALA A 97 5.36 19.02 20.46
CA ALA A 97 4.65 17.91 19.85
C ALA A 97 4.50 18.17 18.35
N ALA A 98 4.51 17.08 17.58
CA ALA A 98 4.33 17.10 16.15
C ALA A 98 3.11 16.26 15.75
N SER A 99 2.42 16.70 14.72
CA SER A 99 1.35 15.98 14.04
C SER A 99 1.74 15.80 12.58
N THR A 100 1.90 14.55 12.17
CA THR A 100 2.10 14.21 10.76
C THR A 100 0.78 13.69 10.20
N ALA A 101 0.25 14.38 9.19
CA ALA A 101 -0.91 13.93 8.44
C ALA A 101 -0.44 13.04 7.29
N LEU A 102 -0.63 11.73 7.44
CA LEU A 102 -0.22 10.74 6.45
C LEU A 102 -1.41 9.86 6.10
N ALA A 103 -1.47 9.47 4.83
CA ALA A 103 -2.36 8.41 4.39
C ALA A 103 -1.55 7.37 3.61
N SER A 104 -1.97 6.12 3.75
CA SER A 104 -1.56 5.05 2.87
C SER A 104 -2.71 4.71 1.94
N PHE A 105 -2.37 4.46 0.68
CA PHE A 105 -3.32 4.08 -0.34
C PHE A 105 -2.62 3.25 -1.41
N ALA A 106 -3.39 2.34 -2.00
CA ALA A 106 -2.95 1.46 -3.07
C ALA A 106 -4.05 1.40 -4.14
N ILE A 107 -3.65 1.12 -5.39
CA ILE A 107 -4.60 0.78 -6.45
C ILE A 107 -4.56 -0.73 -6.66
N GLY A 108 -5.69 -1.39 -6.39
CA GLY A 108 -5.88 -2.82 -6.60
C GLY A 108 -6.95 -3.11 -7.66
N SER A 109 -6.93 -4.32 -8.21
CA SER A 109 -7.95 -4.83 -9.14
C SER A 109 -8.81 -5.88 -8.43
N ARG A 110 -10.14 -5.77 -8.50
CA ARG A 110 -11.03 -6.80 -7.93
C ARG A 110 -11.21 -7.95 -8.93
N LEU A 111 -11.05 -9.18 -8.46
CA LEU A 111 -11.36 -10.39 -9.24
C LEU A 111 -12.88 -10.66 -9.27
N LEU A 112 -13.42 -10.98 -10.44
CA LEU A 112 -14.86 -11.26 -10.62
C LEU A 112 -15.24 -12.71 -10.30
N ALA A 113 -14.31 -13.66 -10.52
CA ALA A 113 -14.51 -15.08 -10.25
C ALA A 113 -13.17 -15.80 -10.03
N LEU A 114 -13.15 -16.78 -9.13
CA LEU A 114 -11.95 -17.50 -8.70
C LEU A 114 -11.87 -18.89 -9.33
N ASN A 115 -10.76 -19.16 -10.03
CA ASN A 115 -10.38 -20.51 -10.45
C ASN A 115 -8.97 -20.82 -9.96
N GLY A 116 -8.86 -21.73 -8.98
CA GLY A 116 -7.57 -22.08 -8.38
C GLY A 116 -6.58 -22.69 -9.37
N GLY A 117 -7.05 -23.49 -10.34
CA GLY A 117 -6.18 -24.10 -11.36
C GLY A 117 -5.52 -23.06 -12.27
N LEU A 118 -6.28 -22.05 -12.69
CA LEU A 118 -5.76 -20.95 -13.51
C LEU A 118 -4.74 -20.09 -12.74
N LEU A 119 -5.08 -19.72 -11.50
CA LEU A 119 -4.21 -18.91 -10.66
C LEU A 119 -2.91 -19.65 -10.29
N ASN A 120 -2.99 -20.96 -10.01
CA ASN A 120 -1.81 -21.79 -9.78
C ASN A 120 -0.87 -21.78 -10.98
N ALA A 121 -1.41 -21.85 -12.20
CA ALA A 121 -0.60 -21.80 -13.41
C ALA A 121 0.01 -20.41 -13.62
N ILE A 122 -0.75 -19.33 -13.41
CA ILE A 122 -0.26 -17.95 -13.61
C ILE A 122 0.81 -17.61 -12.57
N LEU A 123 0.50 -17.71 -11.27
CA LEU A 123 1.44 -17.38 -10.20
C LEU A 123 2.62 -18.36 -10.19
N GLY A 124 2.38 -19.64 -10.45
CA GLY A 124 3.46 -20.62 -10.61
C GLY A 124 4.45 -20.20 -11.70
N ARG A 125 3.95 -19.77 -12.87
CA ARG A 125 4.80 -19.27 -13.97
C ARG A 125 5.55 -18.00 -13.58
N MET A 126 4.90 -17.05 -12.90
CA MET A 126 5.52 -15.81 -12.42
C MET A 126 6.69 -16.10 -11.46
N PHE A 127 6.54 -17.09 -10.58
CA PHE A 127 7.57 -17.50 -9.65
C PHE A 127 8.56 -18.52 -10.21
N GLY A 128 8.29 -19.09 -11.40
CA GLY A 128 9.07 -20.21 -11.94
C GLY A 128 8.93 -21.51 -11.15
N THR A 129 7.80 -21.74 -10.48
CA THR A 129 7.50 -22.94 -9.68
C THR A 129 6.12 -23.53 -10.00
N THR A 130 5.76 -24.64 -9.36
CA THR A 130 4.40 -25.19 -9.41
C THR A 130 3.68 -24.90 -8.10
N LEU A 131 2.50 -24.28 -8.18
CA LEU A 131 1.64 -24.03 -7.03
C LEU A 131 0.45 -24.99 -7.03
N SER A 132 0.02 -25.39 -5.84
CA SER A 132 -1.16 -26.24 -5.63
C SER A 132 -2.01 -25.67 -4.51
N LEU A 133 -2.60 -24.51 -4.79
CA LEU A 133 -3.56 -23.83 -3.91
C LEU A 133 -4.99 -24.14 -4.35
N SER A 134 -5.88 -24.32 -3.37
CA SER A 134 -7.32 -24.43 -3.60
C SER A 134 -7.96 -23.05 -3.82
N ALA A 135 -9.20 -23.01 -4.32
CA ALA A 135 -9.95 -21.76 -4.41
C ALA A 135 -10.16 -21.10 -3.04
N MET A 136 -10.32 -21.89 -1.97
CA MET A 136 -10.42 -21.38 -0.60
C MET A 136 -9.09 -20.78 -0.10
N ASP A 137 -7.95 -21.38 -0.45
CA ASP A 137 -6.64 -20.80 -0.13
C ASP A 137 -6.49 -19.42 -0.79
N TYR A 138 -6.89 -19.28 -2.06
CA TYR A 138 -6.87 -17.99 -2.75
C TYR A 138 -7.82 -16.96 -2.15
N GLN A 139 -9.05 -17.36 -1.81
CA GLN A 139 -10.00 -16.48 -1.13
C GLN A 139 -9.41 -15.98 0.21
N ALA A 140 -8.80 -16.87 0.98
CA ALA A 140 -8.16 -16.51 2.23
C ALA A 140 -6.98 -15.53 2.04
N LEU A 141 -6.18 -15.69 0.98
CA LEU A 141 -5.11 -14.74 0.64
C LEU A 141 -5.65 -13.37 0.22
N ILE A 142 -6.76 -13.33 -0.51
CA ILE A 142 -7.41 -12.09 -0.98
C ILE A 142 -8.00 -11.31 0.20
N ASP A 143 -8.67 -12.01 1.11
CA ASP A 143 -9.29 -11.39 2.29
C ASP A 143 -8.27 -11.00 3.36
N ALA A 144 -7.08 -11.62 3.34
CA ALA A 144 -6.01 -11.35 4.28
C ALA A 144 -5.33 -10.00 4.04
N HIS A 145 -5.17 -9.25 5.12
CA HIS A 145 -4.45 -7.98 5.14
C HIS A 145 -3.39 -7.98 6.24
N ILE A 146 -2.22 -7.41 5.94
CA ILE A 146 -1.10 -7.24 6.88
C ILE A 146 -0.68 -5.78 6.93
N ASP A 147 -0.04 -5.39 8.02
CA ASP A 147 0.58 -4.06 8.13
C ASP A 147 1.92 -4.02 7.38
N ALA A 148 2.13 -3.01 6.54
CA ALA A 148 3.33 -2.88 5.71
C ALA A 148 4.60 -2.75 6.56
N PHE A 149 4.55 -2.07 7.70
CA PHE A 149 5.72 -1.90 8.57
C PHE A 149 5.99 -3.18 9.37
N ASP A 150 4.96 -3.92 9.78
CA ASP A 150 5.15 -5.27 10.35
C ASP A 150 5.77 -6.23 9.34
N PHE A 151 5.36 -6.16 8.07
CA PHE A 151 6.01 -6.88 6.98
C PHE A 151 7.50 -6.51 6.81
N LEU A 152 7.83 -5.21 6.77
CA LEU A 152 9.23 -4.76 6.67
C LEU A 152 10.07 -5.17 7.90
N ASN A 153 9.48 -5.13 9.10
CA ASN A 153 10.13 -5.60 10.32
C ASN A 153 10.40 -7.11 10.26
N ALA A 154 9.43 -7.90 9.78
CA ALA A 154 9.59 -9.34 9.59
C ALA A 154 10.66 -9.64 8.53
N LEU A 155 10.72 -8.86 7.45
CA LEU A 155 11.73 -9.01 6.40
C LEU A 155 13.13 -8.72 6.92
N ALA A 156 13.34 -7.62 7.62
CA ALA A 156 14.65 -7.30 8.20
C ALA A 156 15.11 -8.34 9.21
N THR A 157 14.19 -8.83 10.06
CA THR A 157 14.48 -9.92 11.02
C THR A 157 14.94 -11.16 10.29
N ARG A 158 14.30 -11.50 9.17
CA ARG A 158 14.65 -12.66 8.37
C ARG A 158 16.00 -12.54 7.65
N LEU A 159 16.41 -11.31 7.36
CA LEU A 159 17.70 -11.00 6.75
C LEU A 159 18.80 -10.75 7.79
N ASP A 160 18.52 -11.00 9.07
CA ASP A 160 19.43 -10.74 10.20
C ASP A 160 19.94 -9.29 10.25
N LEU A 161 19.15 -8.34 9.74
CA LEU A 161 19.50 -6.92 9.70
C LEU A 161 19.10 -6.23 11.00
N THR A 162 20.09 -5.74 11.75
CA THR A 162 19.88 -5.01 13.01
C THR A 162 20.35 -3.56 12.90
N GLY A 163 19.60 -2.63 13.50
CA GLY A 163 19.94 -1.20 13.51
C GLY A 163 19.85 -0.47 12.16
N VAL A 164 19.36 -1.14 11.11
CA VAL A 164 19.20 -0.56 9.77
C VAL A 164 17.90 0.24 9.64
N THR A 165 17.80 1.05 8.59
CA THR A 165 16.60 1.83 8.26
C THR A 165 15.68 1.07 7.30
N TYR A 166 14.42 1.49 7.18
CA TYR A 166 13.51 0.93 6.18
C TYR A 166 14.03 1.13 4.74
N ASP A 167 14.72 2.24 4.46
CA ASP A 167 15.39 2.49 3.17
C ASP A 167 16.42 1.41 2.82
N SER A 168 17.22 0.98 3.81
CA SER A 168 18.21 -0.08 3.62
C SER A 168 17.58 -1.43 3.27
N VAL A 169 16.41 -1.74 3.85
CA VAL A 169 15.66 -2.97 3.54
C VAL A 169 15.01 -2.89 2.16
N LEU A 170 14.46 -1.73 1.79
CA LEU A 170 13.78 -1.52 0.52
C LEU A 170 14.73 -1.42 -0.68
N SER A 171 15.96 -0.96 -0.48
CA SER A 171 16.97 -0.81 -1.53
C SER A 171 17.78 -2.08 -1.81
N GLY A 172 17.80 -3.03 -0.88
CA GLY A 172 18.57 -4.27 -1.00
C GLY A 172 17.97 -5.27 -2.00
N GLU A 173 18.82 -6.11 -2.59
CA GLU A 173 18.37 -7.29 -3.33
C GLU A 173 18.01 -8.41 -2.35
N VAL A 174 16.75 -8.86 -2.40
CA VAL A 174 16.22 -9.85 -1.46
C VAL A 174 15.61 -11.02 -2.21
N LYS A 175 15.86 -12.24 -1.74
CA LYS A 175 15.28 -13.44 -2.33
C LYS A 175 13.76 -13.41 -2.23
N VAL A 176 13.10 -13.80 -3.30
CA VAL A 176 11.64 -13.89 -3.35
C VAL A 176 11.08 -14.82 -2.28
N ALA A 177 11.78 -15.93 -1.99
CA ALA A 177 11.42 -16.84 -0.90
C ALA A 177 11.41 -16.14 0.47
N ASP A 178 12.35 -15.24 0.71
CA ASP A 178 12.45 -14.50 1.98
C ASP A 178 11.38 -13.42 2.10
N ILE A 179 11.01 -12.79 0.98
CA ILE A 179 9.89 -11.85 0.92
C ILE A 179 8.58 -12.54 1.27
N VAL A 180 8.26 -13.67 0.63
CA VAL A 180 7.00 -14.41 0.90
C VAL A 180 6.97 -14.97 2.32
N ALA A 181 8.11 -15.44 2.83
CA ALA A 181 8.19 -15.91 4.21
C ALA A 181 8.07 -14.76 5.23
N ALA A 182 8.54 -13.55 4.91
CA ALA A 182 8.27 -12.36 5.73
C ALA A 182 6.78 -11.99 5.73
N MET A 183 6.06 -12.13 4.61
CA MET A 183 4.60 -11.99 4.59
C MET A 183 3.93 -13.03 5.51
N LEU A 184 4.40 -14.27 5.49
CA LEU A 184 3.92 -15.33 6.38
C LEU A 184 4.13 -14.97 7.85
N SER A 185 5.33 -14.53 8.22
CA SER A 185 5.65 -14.12 9.60
C SER A 185 4.82 -12.92 10.05
N ALA A 186 4.65 -11.90 9.20
CA ALA A 186 3.80 -10.75 9.50
C ALA A 186 2.34 -11.15 9.66
N GLN A 187 1.84 -12.05 8.80
CA GLN A 187 0.46 -12.52 8.87
C GLN A 187 0.20 -13.37 10.11
N GLN A 188 1.15 -14.24 10.49
CA GLN A 188 1.08 -15.02 11.72
C GLN A 188 1.11 -14.13 12.96
N ALA A 189 1.96 -13.10 12.98
CA ALA A 189 2.06 -12.18 14.10
C ALA A 189 0.78 -11.34 14.28
N ALA A 190 0.16 -10.90 13.18
CA ALA A 190 -1.04 -10.07 13.23
C ALA A 190 -2.32 -10.87 13.49
N ASN A 191 -2.46 -12.06 12.88
CA ASN A 191 -3.74 -12.77 12.77
C ASN A 191 -3.69 -14.23 13.25
N GLY A 192 -2.58 -14.67 13.84
CA GLY A 192 -2.39 -16.05 14.30
C GLY A 192 -2.39 -17.07 13.16
N LEU A 193 -2.50 -18.35 13.51
CA LEU A 193 -2.63 -19.44 12.54
C LEU A 193 -4.05 -19.50 11.98
N ASN A 194 -4.17 -19.28 10.67
CA ASN A 194 -5.44 -19.27 9.93
C ASN A 194 -5.26 -19.77 8.48
N ALA A 195 -6.35 -19.80 7.71
CA ALA A 195 -6.33 -20.25 6.32
C ALA A 195 -5.33 -19.49 5.43
N ALA A 196 -5.16 -18.17 5.63
CA ALA A 196 -4.21 -17.37 4.87
C ALA A 196 -2.76 -17.71 5.23
N THR A 197 -2.45 -17.95 6.51
CA THR A 197 -1.11 -18.42 6.91
C THR A 197 -0.81 -19.82 6.36
N ALA A 198 -1.80 -20.71 6.30
CA ALA A 198 -1.64 -22.03 5.70
C ALA A 198 -1.39 -21.93 4.19
N ALA A 199 -2.11 -21.05 3.50
CA ALA A 199 -1.90 -20.77 2.07
C ALA A 199 -0.50 -20.18 1.81
N LEU A 200 -0.08 -19.17 2.57
CA LEU A 200 1.26 -18.58 2.48
C LEU A 200 2.36 -19.60 2.79
N SER A 201 2.14 -20.51 3.74
CA SER A 201 3.08 -21.60 4.03
C SER A 201 3.26 -22.54 2.84
N LYS A 202 2.17 -22.94 2.16
CA LYS A 202 2.25 -23.73 0.91
C LYS A 202 3.04 -23.01 -0.17
N VAL A 203 2.84 -21.70 -0.34
CA VAL A 203 3.60 -20.89 -1.31
C VAL A 203 5.07 -20.81 -0.90
N SER A 204 5.36 -20.49 0.36
CA SER A 204 6.73 -20.40 0.87
C SER A 204 7.51 -21.71 0.67
N LEU A 205 6.86 -22.87 0.87
CA LEU A 205 7.46 -24.18 0.62
C LEU A 205 7.77 -24.39 -0.87
N ALA A 206 6.86 -23.98 -1.77
CA ALA A 206 7.07 -24.07 -3.21
C ALA A 206 8.20 -23.16 -3.73
N LEU A 207 8.58 -22.13 -2.96
CA LEU A 207 9.64 -21.18 -3.30
C LEU A 207 10.98 -21.47 -2.61
N ALA A 208 11.04 -22.41 -1.66
CA ALA A 208 12.19 -22.59 -0.77
C ALA A 208 13.54 -22.88 -1.49
N GLY A 209 13.49 -23.42 -2.71
CA GLY A 209 14.67 -23.71 -3.54
C GLY A 209 15.06 -22.60 -4.53
N LEU A 210 14.30 -21.51 -4.62
CA LEU A 210 14.55 -20.45 -5.59
C LEU A 210 15.59 -19.44 -5.08
N THR A 211 16.43 -18.96 -5.99
CA THR A 211 17.49 -17.98 -5.70
C THR A 211 17.23 -16.61 -6.30
N ASN A 212 16.12 -16.44 -7.04
CA ASN A 212 15.77 -15.17 -7.68
C ASN A 212 15.61 -14.07 -6.63
N THR A 213 16.21 -12.92 -6.90
CA THR A 213 16.16 -11.73 -6.05
C THR A 213 15.34 -10.62 -6.72
N ILE A 214 14.70 -9.80 -5.90
CA ILE A 214 14.07 -8.55 -6.31
C ILE A 214 14.40 -7.44 -5.30
N VAL A 215 14.20 -6.19 -5.70
CA VAL A 215 14.34 -5.02 -4.82
C VAL A 215 12.98 -4.68 -4.21
N PRO A 216 12.76 -4.82 -2.89
CA PRO A 216 11.45 -4.60 -2.26
C PRO A 216 10.90 -3.18 -2.41
N GLY A 217 11.74 -2.18 -2.65
CA GLY A 217 11.33 -0.80 -2.96
C GLY A 217 10.48 -0.68 -4.24
N LYS A 218 10.49 -1.69 -5.11
CA LYS A 218 9.56 -1.78 -6.25
C LYS A 218 8.14 -2.23 -5.85
N LEU A 219 7.98 -2.78 -4.65
CA LEU A 219 6.69 -3.25 -4.11
C LEU A 219 6.03 -2.21 -3.21
N LEU A 220 6.83 -1.53 -2.38
CA LEU A 220 6.34 -0.66 -1.31
C LEU A 220 7.25 0.55 -1.16
N ASP A 221 6.63 1.71 -0.98
CA ASP A 221 7.30 2.95 -0.58
C ASP A 221 6.89 3.33 0.86
N ALA A 222 7.88 3.38 1.77
CA ALA A 222 7.70 3.77 3.16
C ALA A 222 7.57 5.30 3.36
N GLY A 223 7.77 6.08 2.29
CA GLY A 223 7.63 7.53 2.26
C GLY A 223 8.49 8.25 3.31
N PRO A 224 7.92 9.12 4.16
CA PRO A 224 8.70 9.89 5.13
C PRO A 224 9.34 9.03 6.23
N TYR A 225 8.96 7.74 6.31
CA TYR A 225 9.47 6.82 7.29
C TYR A 225 10.68 6.02 6.81
N THR A 226 11.16 6.19 5.57
CA THR A 226 12.33 5.49 5.03
C THR A 226 13.55 5.57 5.94
N ALA A 227 13.79 6.72 6.59
CA ALA A 227 14.90 6.92 7.52
C ALA A 227 14.68 6.37 8.95
N MET A 228 13.50 5.82 9.26
CA MET A 228 13.25 5.21 10.56
C MET A 228 13.96 3.87 10.68
N THR A 229 14.50 3.59 11.87
CA THR A 229 15.09 2.29 12.20
C THR A 229 14.00 1.23 12.25
N VAL A 230 14.28 0.08 11.63
CA VAL A 230 13.39 -1.08 11.65
C VAL A 230 13.09 -1.50 13.10
N GLY A 231 11.85 -1.91 13.36
CA GLY A 231 11.36 -2.22 14.71
C GLY A 231 10.77 -1.03 15.48
N SER A 232 10.98 0.21 15.01
CA SER A 232 10.45 1.42 15.66
C SER A 232 9.01 1.77 15.21
N LYS A 233 8.22 0.76 14.80
CA LYS A 233 6.95 0.84 14.03
C LYS A 233 6.22 2.18 14.21
N PRO A 234 5.94 2.93 13.12
CA PRO A 234 5.17 4.17 13.22
C PRO A 234 3.74 3.88 13.72
N LYS A 235 3.13 4.86 14.41
CA LYS A 235 1.76 4.73 14.92
C LYS A 235 0.69 4.73 13.81
N THR A 236 1.08 4.99 12.56
CA THR A 236 0.21 4.90 11.39
C THR A 236 0.33 3.50 10.79
N GLY A 237 -0.75 2.71 10.90
CA GLY A 237 -0.81 1.40 10.26
C GLY A 237 -1.08 1.53 8.76
N VAL A 238 -0.50 0.62 7.97
CA VAL A 238 -0.65 0.59 6.52
C VAL A 238 -1.12 -0.79 6.12
N SER A 239 -2.42 -0.93 5.89
CA SER A 239 -3.01 -2.20 5.52
C SER A 239 -2.72 -2.53 4.05
N VAL A 240 -2.16 -3.71 3.81
CA VAL A 240 -1.82 -4.24 2.48
C VAL A 240 -2.48 -5.60 2.31
N SER A 241 -3.16 -5.81 1.18
CA SER A 241 -3.66 -7.14 0.82
C SER A 241 -2.48 -8.09 0.58
N VAL A 242 -2.55 -9.27 1.22
CA VAL A 242 -1.53 -10.30 1.09
C VAL A 242 -1.46 -10.83 -0.35
N PHE A 243 -2.62 -11.03 -0.99
CA PHE A 243 -2.68 -11.53 -2.37
C PHE A 243 -2.09 -10.52 -3.37
N ASP A 244 -2.38 -9.23 -3.21
CA ASP A 244 -1.83 -8.19 -4.09
C ASP A 244 -0.31 -8.11 -3.95
N LEU A 245 0.19 -8.13 -2.71
CA LEU A 245 1.63 -8.12 -2.46
C LEU A 245 2.32 -9.38 -3.00
N LEU A 246 1.72 -10.55 -2.86
CA LEU A 246 2.22 -11.80 -3.43
C LEU A 246 2.24 -11.75 -4.97
N SER A 247 1.16 -11.28 -5.58
CA SER A 247 1.05 -11.16 -7.04
C SER A 247 2.05 -10.16 -7.61
N ALA A 248 2.22 -9.00 -6.96
CA ALA A 248 3.22 -8.01 -7.32
C ALA A 248 4.65 -8.57 -7.18
N THR A 249 4.92 -9.34 -6.12
CA THR A 249 6.21 -10.02 -5.92
C THR A 249 6.51 -10.97 -7.07
N GLY A 250 5.53 -11.81 -7.45
CA GLY A 250 5.67 -12.72 -8.58
C GLY A 250 5.88 -11.99 -9.91
N ALA A 251 5.17 -10.88 -10.13
CA ALA A 251 5.26 -10.12 -11.38
C ALA A 251 6.67 -9.53 -11.56
N ILE A 252 7.23 -8.97 -10.49
CA ILE A 252 8.58 -8.41 -10.50
C ILE A 252 9.62 -9.53 -10.62
N ALA A 253 9.42 -10.65 -9.91
CA ALA A 253 10.31 -11.81 -9.94
C ALA A 253 10.40 -12.49 -11.31
N ASN A 254 9.30 -12.48 -12.08
CA ASN A 254 9.26 -13.02 -13.43
C ASN A 254 10.25 -12.31 -14.38
N GLY A 255 10.61 -11.05 -14.09
CA GLY A 255 11.59 -10.25 -14.83
C GLY A 255 11.21 -9.93 -16.28
N THR A 256 10.18 -10.58 -16.82
CA THR A 256 9.64 -10.39 -18.15
C THR A 256 8.28 -9.71 -18.06
N SER A 257 8.01 -8.80 -18.99
CA SER A 257 6.72 -8.10 -19.13
C SER A 257 5.59 -9.00 -19.63
N GLN A 258 5.78 -10.33 -19.72
CA GLN A 258 4.80 -11.25 -20.27
C GLN A 258 4.73 -12.56 -19.47
N ILE A 259 3.52 -13.04 -19.22
CA ILE A 259 3.20 -14.28 -18.52
C ILE A 259 2.25 -15.08 -19.41
N ALA A 260 2.68 -16.26 -19.85
CA ALA A 260 1.83 -17.19 -20.59
C ALA A 260 1.59 -18.47 -19.79
N ALA A 261 0.33 -18.84 -19.63
CA ALA A 261 -0.13 -20.02 -18.92
C ALA A 261 -1.27 -20.70 -19.70
N THR A 262 -1.20 -22.02 -19.88
CA THR A 262 -2.30 -22.80 -20.49
C THR A 262 -2.80 -23.81 -19.47
N VAL A 263 -4.11 -23.85 -19.27
CA VAL A 263 -4.76 -24.71 -18.28
C VAL A 263 -5.96 -25.43 -18.88
N ALA A 264 -5.99 -26.75 -18.71
CA ALA A 264 -7.19 -27.53 -18.92
C ALA A 264 -8.05 -27.46 -17.66
N LEU A 265 -9.02 -26.54 -17.62
CA LEU A 265 -9.81 -26.26 -16.42
C LEU A 265 -10.81 -27.38 -16.06
N GLY A 266 -11.03 -28.36 -16.95
CA GLY A 266 -11.99 -29.44 -16.75
C GLY A 266 -13.44 -28.97 -16.60
N LEU A 267 -13.75 -27.76 -17.07
CA LEU A 267 -15.08 -27.17 -16.97
C LEU A 267 -15.99 -27.73 -18.07
N PRO A 268 -17.26 -28.08 -17.77
CA PRO A 268 -18.21 -28.55 -18.77
C PRO A 268 -18.31 -27.57 -19.95
N GLY A 269 -18.15 -28.06 -21.18
CA GLY A 269 -18.19 -27.25 -22.39
C GLY A 269 -16.92 -26.44 -22.71
N ILE A 270 -15.87 -26.49 -21.88
CA ILE A 270 -14.58 -25.83 -22.13
C ILE A 270 -13.48 -26.89 -22.22
N ALA A 271 -12.90 -27.04 -23.41
CA ALA A 271 -11.80 -27.98 -23.65
C ALA A 271 -10.47 -27.48 -23.08
N ALA A 272 -10.17 -26.19 -23.28
CA ALA A 272 -8.93 -25.59 -22.79
C ALA A 272 -9.06 -24.07 -22.67
N VAL A 273 -8.32 -23.46 -21.75
CA VAL A 273 -8.14 -22.02 -21.66
C VAL A 273 -6.65 -21.71 -21.62
N SER A 274 -6.20 -20.82 -22.51
CA SER A 274 -4.87 -20.24 -22.47
C SER A 274 -4.98 -18.77 -22.09
N VAL A 275 -4.16 -18.33 -21.13
CA VAL A 275 -4.01 -16.94 -20.73
C VAL A 275 -2.62 -16.48 -21.14
N THR A 276 -2.57 -15.36 -21.85
CA THR A 276 -1.35 -14.57 -22.00
C THR A 276 -1.60 -13.21 -21.38
N ALA A 277 -0.88 -12.88 -20.32
CA ALA A 277 -0.88 -11.55 -19.74
C ALA A 277 0.42 -10.82 -20.11
N ALA A 278 0.36 -9.54 -20.35
CA ALA A 278 1.52 -8.68 -20.47
C ALA A 278 1.36 -7.45 -19.57
N ILE A 279 2.40 -7.12 -18.83
CA ILE A 279 2.43 -6.01 -17.87
C ILE A 279 3.48 -5.02 -18.37
N GLY A 280 3.04 -3.80 -18.65
CA GLY A 280 3.91 -2.70 -19.06
C GLY A 280 4.80 -2.22 -17.90
N GLU A 281 5.71 -1.30 -18.20
CA GLU A 281 6.54 -0.70 -17.17
C GLU A 281 5.76 0.32 -16.32
N HIS A 282 6.10 0.40 -15.04
CA HIS A 282 5.64 1.50 -14.19
C HIS A 282 6.44 2.77 -14.51
N PRO A 283 5.86 3.97 -14.32
CA PRO A 283 6.64 5.20 -14.34
C PRO A 283 7.82 5.12 -13.36
N GLN A 284 9.00 5.58 -13.77
CA GLN A 284 10.22 5.52 -12.96
C GLN A 284 9.99 6.14 -11.57
N GLY A 285 10.36 5.40 -10.52
CA GLY A 285 10.23 5.84 -9.13
C GLY A 285 8.79 5.88 -8.57
N LYS A 286 7.82 5.24 -9.23
CA LYS A 286 6.44 5.11 -8.73
C LYS A 286 6.12 3.66 -8.37
N SER A 287 5.47 3.48 -7.23
CA SER A 287 4.91 2.21 -6.78
C SER A 287 3.38 2.22 -6.91
N TRP A 288 2.77 1.04 -6.86
CA TRP A 288 1.32 0.85 -6.78
C TRP A 288 0.76 1.18 -5.39
N MET A 289 1.64 1.36 -4.40
CA MET A 289 1.32 1.72 -3.01
C MET A 289 2.34 2.70 -2.43
N THR A 290 1.87 3.70 -1.68
CA THR A 290 2.72 4.67 -0.99
C THR A 290 2.13 5.07 0.36
N VAL A 291 2.99 5.51 1.27
CA VAL A 291 2.63 6.19 2.51
C VAL A 291 3.13 7.62 2.40
N GLY A 292 2.23 8.60 2.32
CA GLY A 292 2.64 9.95 1.99
C GLY A 292 1.78 11.04 2.60
N THR A 293 2.29 12.26 2.47
CA THR A 293 1.55 13.50 2.75
C THR A 293 0.78 13.93 1.51
N GLU A 294 -0.04 14.98 1.63
CA GLU A 294 -0.74 15.60 0.50
C GLU A 294 0.18 15.78 -0.72
N GLY A 295 -0.29 15.37 -1.90
CA GLY A 295 0.48 15.33 -3.14
C GLY A 295 1.18 14.00 -3.44
N ALA A 296 1.22 13.05 -2.50
CA ALA A 296 1.70 11.70 -2.79
C ALA A 296 0.85 11.03 -3.88
N SER A 297 1.48 10.21 -4.73
CA SER A 297 0.83 9.63 -5.91
C SER A 297 1.25 8.18 -6.14
N VAL A 298 0.31 7.29 -6.49
CA VAL A 298 0.60 5.92 -6.94
C VAL A 298 0.14 5.74 -8.38
N HIS A 299 0.82 4.84 -9.09
CA HIS A 299 0.55 4.56 -10.51
C HIS A 299 0.51 3.06 -10.74
N THR A 300 -0.42 2.58 -11.55
CA THR A 300 -0.42 1.18 -12.02
C THR A 300 0.26 1.08 -13.37
N ALA A 301 0.86 -0.07 -13.65
CA ALA A 301 1.27 -0.44 -15.00
C ALA A 301 0.04 -0.70 -15.88
N GLN A 302 0.20 -0.44 -17.18
CA GLN A 302 -0.74 -0.91 -18.20
C GLN A 302 -0.70 -2.43 -18.26
N THR A 303 -1.85 -3.09 -18.30
CA THR A 303 -1.94 -4.56 -18.34
C THR A 303 -2.77 -4.99 -19.54
N ARG A 304 -2.27 -5.98 -20.27
CA ARG A 304 -2.96 -6.65 -21.39
C ARG A 304 -3.19 -8.10 -21.03
N VAL A 305 -4.37 -8.61 -21.28
CA VAL A 305 -4.72 -10.01 -21.06
C VAL A 305 -5.41 -10.54 -22.31
N LEU A 306 -4.88 -11.64 -22.85
CA LEU A 306 -5.47 -12.40 -23.94
C LEU A 306 -5.87 -13.78 -23.41
N LEU A 307 -7.16 -14.06 -23.46
CA LEU A 307 -7.79 -15.32 -23.11
C LEU A 307 -8.17 -16.07 -24.38
N SER A 308 -7.49 -17.17 -24.69
CA SER A 308 -7.88 -18.06 -25.78
C SER A 308 -8.70 -19.22 -25.21
N ILE A 309 -10.01 -19.19 -25.40
CA ILE A 309 -10.96 -20.16 -24.85
C ILE A 309 -11.35 -21.13 -25.95
N LYS A 310 -11.01 -22.41 -25.79
CA LYS A 310 -11.48 -23.49 -26.66
C LYS A 310 -12.71 -24.13 -26.04
N LEU A 311 -13.85 -23.90 -26.64
CA LEU A 311 -15.14 -24.46 -26.25
C LEU A 311 -15.38 -25.77 -26.99
N VAL A 312 -15.94 -26.75 -26.28
CA VAL A 312 -16.51 -27.95 -26.89
C VAL A 312 -17.85 -27.53 -27.49
N GLY A 313 -17.94 -27.58 -28.81
CA GLY A 313 -19.19 -27.22 -29.48
C GLY A 313 -20.17 -28.39 -29.54
N SER A 314 -21.39 -28.11 -30.01
CA SER A 314 -22.44 -29.10 -30.23
C SER A 314 -22.96 -29.01 -31.66
N GLY A 315 -23.38 -30.14 -32.22
CA GLY A 315 -23.91 -30.21 -33.58
C GLY A 315 -22.85 -29.94 -34.67
N ALA A 316 -23.15 -29.00 -35.59
CA ALA A 316 -22.33 -28.75 -36.77
C ALA A 316 -21.02 -28.00 -36.50
N ALA A 317 -20.83 -27.42 -35.30
CA ALA A 317 -19.59 -26.78 -34.88
C ALA A 317 -18.93 -27.62 -33.77
N PRO A 318 -17.95 -28.49 -34.09
CA PRO A 318 -17.38 -29.41 -33.10
C PRO A 318 -16.49 -28.70 -32.06
N ALA A 319 -15.94 -27.53 -32.41
CA ALA A 319 -15.14 -26.70 -31.52
C ALA A 319 -15.31 -25.22 -31.86
N VAL A 320 -15.33 -24.36 -30.84
CA VAL A 320 -15.34 -22.90 -30.99
C VAL A 320 -14.12 -22.33 -30.29
N ASN A 321 -13.35 -21.51 -31.00
CA ASN A 321 -12.20 -20.79 -30.47
C ASN A 321 -12.59 -19.33 -30.23
N LEU A 322 -12.61 -18.91 -28.97
CA LEU A 322 -12.97 -17.55 -28.59
C LEU A 322 -11.75 -16.84 -27.97
N PRO A 323 -11.00 -16.07 -28.76
CA PRO A 323 -10.00 -15.17 -28.23
C PRO A 323 -10.67 -13.91 -27.68
N LEU A 324 -10.49 -13.67 -26.38
CA LEU A 324 -10.94 -12.49 -25.68
C LEU A 324 -9.73 -11.72 -25.20
N TYR A 325 -9.55 -10.52 -25.72
CA TYR A 325 -8.51 -9.59 -25.31
C TYR A 325 -9.10 -8.49 -24.43
N VAL A 326 -8.38 -8.13 -23.38
CA VAL A 326 -8.70 -7.01 -22.49
C VAL A 326 -7.42 -6.24 -22.18
N GLU A 327 -7.44 -4.94 -22.45
CA GLU A 327 -6.45 -3.96 -22.02
C GLU A 327 -7.00 -3.11 -20.89
N VAL A 328 -6.17 -2.88 -19.88
CA VAL A 328 -6.40 -1.88 -18.85
C VAL A 328 -5.22 -0.90 -18.88
N ALA A 329 -5.48 0.35 -19.24
CA ALA A 329 -4.48 1.41 -19.23
C ALA A 329 -4.01 1.72 -17.80
N SER A 330 -2.90 2.45 -17.67
CA SER A 330 -2.42 2.89 -16.36
C SER A 330 -3.45 3.80 -15.68
N GLY A 331 -3.66 3.56 -14.39
CA GLY A 331 -4.43 4.43 -13.51
C GLY A 331 -3.50 5.21 -12.58
N THR A 332 -3.92 6.40 -12.18
CA THR A 332 -3.21 7.24 -11.21
C THR A 332 -4.14 7.63 -10.08
N ALA A 333 -3.66 7.56 -8.84
CA ALA A 333 -4.34 8.13 -7.69
C ALA A 333 -3.39 9.09 -6.98
N THR A 334 -3.89 10.28 -6.65
CA THR A 334 -3.15 11.31 -5.92
C THR A 334 -3.88 11.64 -4.63
N LEU A 335 -3.11 11.85 -3.57
CA LEU A 335 -3.60 12.27 -2.27
C LEU A 335 -3.92 13.77 -2.29
N ASP A 336 -5.17 14.11 -2.59
CA ASP A 336 -5.63 15.49 -2.70
C ASP A 336 -5.71 16.19 -1.35
N ALA A 337 -6.10 15.47 -0.29
CA ALA A 337 -6.20 16.03 1.06
C ALA A 337 -6.19 14.94 2.15
N VAL A 338 -5.55 15.25 3.27
CA VAL A 338 -5.64 14.47 4.53
C VAL A 338 -6.10 15.38 5.66
N SER A 339 -7.16 14.98 6.35
CA SER A 339 -7.59 15.61 7.59
C SER A 339 -7.61 14.57 8.71
N CYS A 340 -6.79 14.77 9.73
CA CYS A 340 -6.81 13.94 10.93
C CYS A 340 -7.83 14.51 11.93
N GLY A 341 -8.88 13.74 12.21
CA GLY A 341 -9.85 14.04 13.25
C GLY A 341 -9.23 13.82 14.62
N ARG A 342 -9.17 14.86 15.46
CA ARG A 342 -8.78 14.74 16.88
C ARG A 342 -9.77 15.50 17.77
N PRO A 343 -10.11 14.97 18.96
CA PRO A 343 -9.61 13.71 19.54
C PRO A 343 -10.23 12.45 18.93
N ASP A 344 -11.34 12.59 18.19
CA ASP A 344 -12.03 11.48 17.56
C ASP A 344 -11.44 11.14 16.19
N VAL A 345 -10.66 10.06 16.14
CA VAL A 345 -10.04 9.55 14.91
C VAL A 345 -11.06 9.10 13.87
N ALA A 346 -12.31 8.79 14.26
CA ALA A 346 -13.38 8.43 13.34
C ALA A 346 -13.80 9.61 12.44
N THR A 347 -13.47 10.83 12.83
CA THR A 347 -13.71 12.04 12.02
C THR A 347 -12.58 12.34 11.03
N SER A 348 -11.54 11.48 10.98
CA SER A 348 -10.46 11.61 9.99
C SER A 348 -10.98 11.30 8.60
N SER A 349 -10.54 12.05 7.59
CA SER A 349 -10.92 11.84 6.21
C SER A 349 -9.74 12.02 5.26
N VAL A 350 -9.70 11.15 4.26
CA VAL A 350 -8.75 11.16 3.15
C VAL A 350 -9.52 11.41 1.86
N THR A 351 -9.04 12.32 1.02
CA THR A 351 -9.58 12.57 -0.31
C THR A 351 -8.53 12.19 -1.35
N LEU A 352 -8.92 11.30 -2.27
CA LEU A 352 -8.08 10.88 -3.39
C LEU A 352 -8.66 11.42 -4.70
N GLY A 353 -7.81 12.07 -5.49
CA GLY A 353 -8.06 12.36 -6.89
C GLY A 353 -7.67 11.14 -7.72
N VAL A 354 -8.65 10.43 -8.29
CA VAL A 354 -8.39 9.19 -9.04
C VAL A 354 -8.64 9.44 -10.52
N THR A 355 -7.65 9.09 -11.34
CA THR A 355 -7.80 8.97 -12.79
C THR A 355 -7.74 7.49 -13.12
N PRO A 356 -8.88 6.81 -13.29
CA PRO A 356 -8.90 5.38 -13.56
C PRO A 356 -8.31 5.07 -14.94
N GLY A 357 -7.73 3.88 -15.07
CA GLY A 357 -7.31 3.34 -16.36
C GLY A 357 -8.50 3.12 -17.28
N ILE A 358 -8.34 3.46 -18.54
CA ILE A 358 -9.27 3.12 -19.63
C ILE A 358 -9.24 1.62 -19.83
N VAL A 359 -10.43 1.01 -19.98
CA VAL A 359 -10.54 -0.42 -20.33
C VAL A 359 -10.94 -0.53 -21.79
N ASP A 360 -10.25 -1.39 -22.53
CA ASP A 360 -10.51 -1.68 -23.94
C ASP A 360 -10.56 -3.20 -24.11
N ALA A 361 -11.55 -3.74 -24.80
CA ALA A 361 -11.76 -5.18 -24.92
C ALA A 361 -12.13 -5.56 -26.35
N TRP A 362 -11.57 -6.67 -26.81
CA TRP A 362 -11.75 -7.19 -28.15
C TRP A 362 -12.08 -8.68 -28.14
N ILE A 363 -12.92 -9.09 -29.08
CA ILE A 363 -12.87 -10.45 -29.64
C ILE A 363 -12.19 -10.29 -30.99
N GLY A 364 -11.03 -10.95 -31.19
CA GLY A 364 -10.20 -10.75 -32.38
C GLY A 364 -8.87 -11.48 -32.28
N ASP A 365 -8.13 -11.54 -33.39
CA ASP A 365 -6.81 -12.18 -33.44
C ASP A 365 -5.75 -11.19 -32.99
N VAL A 366 -5.21 -11.39 -31.78
CA VAL A 366 -4.19 -10.53 -31.19
C VAL A 366 -2.87 -11.29 -31.17
N SER A 367 -1.88 -10.75 -31.86
CA SER A 367 -0.54 -11.35 -31.94
C SER A 367 0.26 -11.14 -30.64
N ALA A 368 1.27 -11.99 -30.44
CA ALA A 368 2.19 -11.83 -29.30
C ALA A 368 2.97 -10.50 -29.36
N ALA A 369 3.21 -9.95 -30.56
CA ALA A 369 3.86 -8.65 -30.75
C ALA A 369 2.95 -7.49 -30.32
N GLU A 370 1.66 -7.57 -30.62
CA GLU A 370 0.68 -6.60 -30.13
C GLU A 370 0.52 -6.70 -28.61
N MET A 371 0.65 -7.88 -28.00
CA MET A 371 0.60 -8.02 -26.54
C MET A 371 1.72 -7.26 -25.83
N THR A 372 2.92 -7.16 -26.42
CA THR A 372 4.10 -6.54 -25.79
C THR A 372 4.37 -5.11 -26.26
N ASN A 373 3.75 -4.65 -27.35
CA ASN A 373 3.89 -3.28 -27.84
C ASN A 373 2.94 -2.29 -27.14
N PHE A 374 3.34 -1.79 -25.97
CA PHE A 374 2.56 -0.79 -25.21
C PHE A 374 2.58 0.64 -25.82
N THR A 375 3.29 0.87 -26.93
CA THR A 375 3.37 2.20 -27.56
C THR A 375 2.20 2.51 -28.50
N SER A 376 1.47 1.48 -28.92
CA SER A 376 0.29 1.59 -29.77
C SER A 376 -0.87 0.78 -29.19
N LYS A 377 -2.10 1.27 -29.40
CA LYS A 377 -3.29 0.48 -29.10
C LYS A 377 -3.41 -0.66 -30.12
N PRO A 378 -3.74 -1.90 -29.71
CA PRO A 378 -3.99 -2.98 -30.64
C PRO A 378 -5.28 -2.71 -31.43
N ASP A 379 -5.28 -3.14 -32.69
CA ASP A 379 -6.43 -3.08 -33.59
C ASP A 379 -6.57 -4.45 -34.28
N PRO A 380 -6.97 -5.49 -33.52
CA PRO A 380 -6.84 -6.87 -33.99
C PRO A 380 -7.77 -7.20 -35.14
N ASP A 381 -7.31 -8.05 -36.05
CA ASP A 381 -8.13 -8.58 -37.14
C ASP A 381 -9.23 -9.53 -36.62
N ALA A 382 -10.17 -9.90 -37.50
CA ALA A 382 -11.20 -10.87 -37.16
C ALA A 382 -10.59 -12.25 -36.87
N ALA A 383 -10.90 -12.81 -35.68
CA ALA A 383 -10.44 -14.13 -35.31
C ALA A 383 -11.27 -15.22 -35.97
N MET A 384 -10.64 -16.33 -36.35
CA MET A 384 -11.36 -17.55 -36.72
C MET A 384 -11.98 -18.19 -35.48
N LEU A 385 -13.30 -18.10 -35.38
CA LEU A 385 -14.09 -18.62 -34.26
C LEU A 385 -14.44 -20.09 -34.45
N VAL A 386 -14.80 -20.48 -35.66
CA VAL A 386 -15.16 -21.87 -36.01
C VAL A 386 -14.51 -22.26 -37.32
N ASN A 387 -13.96 -23.47 -37.36
CA ASN A 387 -13.43 -24.07 -38.58
C ASN A 387 -14.14 -25.40 -38.84
N LEU A 388 -14.88 -25.49 -39.94
CA LEU A 388 -15.63 -26.67 -40.38
C LEU A 388 -14.97 -27.35 -41.60
N GLY A 389 -13.71 -27.06 -41.88
CA GLY A 389 -12.97 -27.54 -43.05
C GLY A 389 -13.28 -26.72 -44.30
N ALA A 390 -14.47 -26.88 -44.87
CA ALA A 390 -14.88 -26.16 -46.09
C ALA A 390 -15.44 -24.75 -45.81
N VAL A 391 -15.87 -24.50 -44.57
CA VAL A 391 -16.43 -23.22 -44.13
C VAL A 391 -15.72 -22.77 -42.87
N THR A 392 -15.26 -21.52 -42.87
CA THR A 392 -14.70 -20.85 -41.71
C THR A 392 -15.63 -19.72 -41.28
N VAL A 393 -15.79 -19.56 -39.96
CA VAL A 393 -16.53 -18.44 -39.37
C VAL A 393 -15.52 -17.58 -38.64
N THR A 394 -15.38 -16.33 -39.08
CA THR A 394 -14.55 -15.32 -38.43
C THR A 394 -15.42 -14.30 -37.72
N GLY A 395 -14.95 -13.75 -36.60
CA GLY A 395 -15.67 -12.73 -35.86
C GLY A 395 -14.75 -11.70 -35.23
N ARG A 396 -15.27 -10.49 -35.11
CA ARG A 396 -14.61 -9.37 -34.43
C ARG A 396 -15.63 -8.60 -33.61
N ALA A 397 -15.28 -8.24 -32.38
CA ALA A 397 -16.10 -7.36 -31.54
C ALA A 397 -15.20 -6.43 -30.73
N HIS A 398 -15.70 -5.23 -30.42
CA HIS A 398 -15.00 -4.20 -29.65
C HIS A 398 -15.91 -3.61 -28.59
N ALA A 399 -15.36 -3.39 -27.40
CA ALA A 399 -15.98 -2.59 -26.36
C ALA A 399 -14.91 -1.77 -25.63
N GLY A 400 -15.15 -0.48 -25.43
CA GLY A 400 -14.22 0.39 -24.71
C GLY A 400 -14.95 1.30 -23.72
N MET A 401 -14.26 1.64 -22.63
CA MET A 401 -14.72 2.59 -21.63
C MET A 401 -13.73 3.73 -21.47
N ALA A 402 -14.14 4.95 -21.82
CA ALA A 402 -13.39 6.16 -21.50
C ALA A 402 -14.04 6.89 -20.32
N THR A 403 -13.25 7.36 -19.36
CA THR A 403 -13.78 8.16 -18.23
C THR A 403 -13.64 9.67 -18.56
N PRO A 404 -14.74 10.42 -18.71
CA PRO A 404 -14.67 11.83 -19.12
C PRO A 404 -14.30 12.81 -17.99
N ARG A 405 -14.23 12.38 -16.72
CA ARG A 405 -13.80 13.24 -15.60
C ARG A 405 -13.26 12.41 -14.42
N PRO A 406 -12.16 12.82 -13.76
CA PRO A 406 -11.61 12.09 -12.61
C PRO A 406 -12.59 12.12 -11.42
N PRO A 407 -13.06 10.96 -10.91
CA PRO A 407 -13.87 10.90 -9.70
C PRO A 407 -13.05 11.29 -8.46
N ARG A 408 -13.69 11.97 -7.50
CA ARG A 408 -13.14 12.20 -6.16
C ARG A 408 -13.60 11.09 -5.23
N CYS A 409 -12.66 10.33 -4.69
CA CYS A 409 -12.95 9.30 -3.69
C CYS A 409 -12.68 9.87 -2.29
N ARG A 410 -13.68 9.81 -1.39
CA ARG A 410 -13.50 10.17 0.01
C ARG A 410 -13.61 8.92 0.87
N SER A 411 -12.56 8.61 1.64
CA SER A 411 -12.55 7.50 2.60
C SER A 411 -12.31 8.05 4.01
N ALA A 412 -13.02 7.50 4.99
CA ALA A 412 -12.72 7.65 6.41
C ALA A 412 -12.28 6.28 6.92
N THR A 413 -10.99 5.97 6.83
CA THR A 413 -10.48 4.65 7.25
C THR A 413 -9.98 4.72 8.69
N GLN A 414 -10.59 3.90 9.54
CA GLN A 414 -10.32 3.76 10.96
C GLN A 414 -9.20 2.72 11.17
N THR A 415 -7.99 3.14 11.52
CA THR A 415 -7.03 2.26 12.19
C THR A 415 -7.06 2.62 13.67
N SER A 416 -7.89 1.92 14.43
CA SER A 416 -7.85 1.97 15.89
C SER A 416 -6.63 1.16 16.36
N PRO A 417 -5.66 1.74 17.07
CA PRO A 417 -4.70 0.95 17.81
C PRO A 417 -5.44 0.40 19.04
N GLY A 418 -5.56 -0.92 19.13
CA GLY A 418 -5.75 -1.62 20.40
C GLY A 418 -4.44 -1.63 21.18
#